data_AF-A0A0D7KQH5-F1
#
_entry.id   AF-A0A0D7KQH5-F1
#
_cell.length_a   1.000
_cell.length_b   1.000
_cell.length_c   1.000
_cell.angle_alpha   90.00
_cell.angle_beta   90.00
_cell.angle_gamma   90.00
#
_symmetry.space_group_name_H-M   'P 1'
#
loop_
_entity.id
_entity.type
_entity.pdbx_description
1 polymer ?
#
loop_
_entity_poly.entity_id
_entity_poly.type
_entity_poly.pdbx_seq_one_letter_code
_entity_poly.pdbx_strand_id
1 'polypeptide(L)'
;MENSNKLHYFVHYLDDEDVYSALEKYWIDMFFMLLHKENIDGSDWICPYYNTTFSNGKKMMDGNPIFSAKSTKKNKIIRIIQESSENADLLSYWMNSTMDNRSKNELVIVCTLHNNNLEKIKEIIISWIKGNLKDTK
;
A
#
# COMPACT_ATOMS: atom_id res chain seq x y z
N MET A 1 -14.86 -1.76 -18.36
CA MET A 1 -15.97 -2.16 -17.47
C MET A 1 -15.64 -3.39 -16.59
N GLU A 2 -14.43 -3.96 -16.64
CA GLU A 2 -14.08 -5.20 -15.91
C GLU A 2 -13.56 -5.03 -14.46
N ASN A 3 -13.15 -3.82 -14.04
CA ASN A 3 -12.52 -3.65 -12.72
C ASN A 3 -13.49 -3.57 -11.54
N SER A 4 -14.75 -3.21 -11.75
CA SER A 4 -15.72 -2.99 -10.66
C SER A 4 -16.04 -4.27 -9.88
N ASN A 5 -16.15 -5.40 -10.57
CA ASN A 5 -16.52 -6.68 -9.94
C ASN A 5 -15.40 -7.29 -9.09
N LYS A 6 -14.13 -6.96 -9.37
CA LYS A 6 -13.00 -7.51 -8.60
C LYS A 6 -12.84 -6.86 -7.22
N LEU A 7 -13.21 -5.58 -7.08
CA LEU A 7 -13.07 -4.90 -5.78
C LEU A 7 -14.14 -5.32 -4.78
N HIS A 8 -15.35 -5.66 -5.24
CA HIS A 8 -16.41 -6.19 -4.39
C HIS A 8 -16.02 -7.49 -3.67
N TYR A 9 -15.08 -8.26 -4.23
CA TYR A 9 -14.54 -9.46 -3.59
C TYR A 9 -13.82 -9.16 -2.26
N PHE A 10 -13.31 -7.93 -2.09
CA PHE A 10 -12.53 -7.53 -0.92
C PHE A 10 -13.33 -6.81 0.17
N VAL A 11 -14.66 -6.72 0.07
CA VAL A 11 -15.47 -5.99 1.06
C VAL A 11 -15.32 -6.57 2.47
N HIS A 12 -15.30 -7.90 2.58
CA HIS A 12 -15.20 -8.64 3.85
C HIS A 12 -13.82 -9.28 4.06
N TYR A 13 -12.76 -8.61 3.57
CA TYR A 13 -11.41 -9.17 3.58
C TYR A 13 -10.84 -9.44 4.97
N LEU A 14 -11.39 -8.84 6.03
CA LEU A 14 -10.99 -9.07 7.42
C LEU A 14 -11.55 -10.39 7.99
N ASP A 15 -12.61 -10.93 7.36
CA ASP A 15 -13.34 -12.10 7.88
C ASP A 15 -12.81 -13.43 7.29
N ASP A 16 -11.98 -13.36 6.23
CA ASP A 16 -11.53 -14.52 5.46
C ASP A 16 -10.03 -14.38 5.10
N GLU A 17 -9.22 -15.35 5.51
CA GLU A 17 -7.76 -15.33 5.33
C GLU A 17 -7.34 -15.46 3.86
N ASP A 18 -8.11 -16.18 3.04
CA ASP A 18 -7.85 -16.33 1.62
C ASP A 18 -8.16 -15.02 0.88
N VAL A 19 -9.26 -14.36 1.24
CA VAL A 19 -9.61 -13.03 0.71
C VAL A 19 -8.56 -11.98 1.12
N TYR A 20 -8.12 -12.01 2.38
CA TYR A 20 -7.06 -11.14 2.87
C TYR A 20 -5.75 -11.34 2.09
N SER A 21 -5.35 -12.59 1.89
CA SER A 21 -4.13 -12.95 1.15
C SER A 21 -4.23 -12.53 -0.32
N ALA A 22 -5.41 -12.70 -0.93
CA ALA A 22 -5.67 -12.24 -2.29
C ALA A 22 -5.58 -10.70 -2.40
N LEU A 23 -6.02 -9.98 -1.37
CA LEU A 23 -5.93 -8.53 -1.31
C LEU A 23 -4.48 -8.04 -1.16
N GLU A 24 -3.69 -8.66 -0.29
CA GLU A 24 -2.25 -8.37 -0.20
C GLU A 24 -1.57 -8.58 -1.55
N LYS A 25 -1.85 -9.71 -2.20
CA LYS A 25 -1.33 -10.01 -3.54
C LYS A 25 -1.76 -8.97 -4.57
N TYR A 26 -3.01 -8.53 -4.54
CA TYR A 26 -3.51 -7.48 -5.43
C TYR A 26 -2.69 -6.19 -5.31
N TRP A 27 -2.40 -5.75 -4.09
CA TRP A 27 -1.58 -4.56 -3.85
C TRP A 27 -0.13 -4.74 -4.32
N ILE A 28 0.46 -5.91 -4.08
CA ILE A 28 1.81 -6.26 -4.56
C ILE A 28 1.88 -6.22 -6.09
N ASP A 29 0.95 -6.92 -6.76
CA ASP A 29 0.89 -6.99 -8.21
C ASP A 29 0.67 -5.58 -8.80
N MET A 30 -0.21 -4.78 -8.20
CA MET A 30 -0.44 -3.38 -8.60
C MET A 30 0.84 -2.55 -8.50
N PHE A 31 1.58 -2.67 -7.40
CA PHE A 31 2.83 -1.95 -7.20
C PHE A 31 3.88 -2.28 -8.27
N PHE A 32 4.14 -3.57 -8.53
CA PHE A 32 5.12 -3.96 -9.55
C PHE A 32 4.67 -3.61 -10.98
N MET A 33 3.36 -3.69 -11.27
CA MET A 33 2.81 -3.19 -12.54
C MET A 33 3.03 -1.68 -12.71
N LEU A 34 2.90 -0.88 -11.64
CA LEU A 34 3.21 0.55 -11.68
C LEU A 34 4.69 0.81 -11.97
N LEU A 35 5.60 0.11 -11.28
CA LEU A 35 7.03 0.26 -11.52
C LEU A 35 7.38 -0.02 -12.98
N HIS A 36 6.89 -1.14 -13.51
CA HIS A 36 7.09 -1.52 -14.90
C HIS A 36 6.53 -0.47 -15.87
N LYS A 37 5.29 0.01 -15.64
CA LYS A 37 4.65 1.05 -16.46
C LYS A 37 5.46 2.35 -16.50
N GLU A 38 6.08 2.72 -15.39
CA GLU A 38 6.89 3.95 -15.26
C GLU A 38 8.37 3.73 -15.63
N ASN A 39 8.74 2.55 -16.13
CA ASN A 39 10.11 2.15 -16.46
C ASN A 39 11.08 2.32 -15.26
N ILE A 40 10.60 1.98 -14.06
CA ILE A 40 11.37 2.00 -12.82
C ILE A 40 11.78 0.56 -12.50
N ASP A 41 13.07 0.33 -12.28
CA ASP A 41 13.57 -0.96 -11.81
C ASP A 41 13.01 -1.27 -10.41
N GLY A 42 12.38 -2.45 -10.28
CA GLY A 42 11.80 -2.94 -9.04
C GLY A 42 12.72 -3.86 -8.24
N SER A 43 13.92 -4.19 -8.76
CA SER A 43 14.82 -5.18 -8.16
C SER A 43 15.33 -4.79 -6.76
N ASP A 44 15.35 -3.50 -6.44
CA ASP A 44 15.83 -2.99 -5.15
C ASP A 44 14.72 -2.86 -4.09
N TRP A 45 13.47 -3.20 -4.44
CA TRP A 45 12.32 -3.12 -3.55
C TRP A 45 12.07 -4.45 -2.83
N ILE A 46 12.10 -4.40 -1.50
CA ILE A 46 11.70 -5.51 -0.64
C ILE A 46 10.21 -5.38 -0.36
N CYS A 47 9.43 -6.44 -0.63
CA CYS A 47 7.99 -6.49 -0.41
C CYS A 47 7.55 -7.93 -0.05
N PRO A 48 6.75 -8.15 1.03
CA PRO A 48 6.38 -7.17 2.05
C PRO A 48 7.61 -6.72 2.87
N TYR A 49 7.59 -5.48 3.38
CA TYR A 49 8.66 -4.96 4.23
C TYR A 49 8.37 -5.14 5.72
N TYR A 50 7.17 -4.81 6.16
CA TYR A 50 6.73 -5.02 7.54
C TYR A 50 6.25 -6.45 7.74
N ASN A 51 6.54 -7.02 8.91
CA ASN A 51 6.00 -8.32 9.30
C ASN A 51 4.56 -8.14 9.81
N THR A 52 3.60 -8.75 9.12
CA THR A 52 2.17 -8.76 9.46
C THR A 52 1.70 -10.13 9.96
N THR A 53 2.66 -10.93 10.47
CA THR A 53 2.39 -12.23 11.09
C THR A 53 2.77 -12.24 12.56
N PHE A 54 1.97 -12.94 13.37
CA PHE A 54 2.31 -13.24 14.75
C PHE A 54 3.52 -14.18 14.81
N SER A 55 4.12 -14.33 16.01
CA SER A 55 5.25 -15.23 16.23
C SER A 55 4.96 -16.71 15.91
N ASN A 56 3.68 -17.09 15.87
CA ASN A 56 3.22 -18.42 15.48
C ASN A 56 2.98 -18.57 13.97
N GLY A 57 3.27 -17.55 13.17
CA GLY A 57 3.11 -17.54 11.70
C GLY A 57 1.70 -17.19 11.21
N LYS A 58 0.71 -17.05 12.09
CA LYS A 58 -0.65 -16.64 11.70
C LYS A 58 -0.66 -15.17 11.27
N LYS A 59 -1.42 -14.83 10.23
CA LYS A 59 -1.64 -13.45 9.79
C LYS A 59 -2.41 -12.64 10.84
N MET A 60 -2.02 -11.38 11.03
CA MET A 60 -2.71 -10.45 11.93
C MET A 60 -4.08 -10.02 11.38
N MET A 61 -4.19 -9.92 10.05
CA MET A 61 -5.43 -9.63 9.31
C MET A 61 -6.18 -8.37 9.76
N ASP A 62 -5.47 -7.28 10.10
CA ASP A 62 -6.07 -6.02 10.59
C ASP A 62 -5.99 -4.86 9.58
N GLY A 63 -5.51 -5.15 8.37
CA GLY A 63 -5.30 -4.16 7.31
C GLY A 63 -4.14 -3.17 7.56
N ASN A 64 -3.36 -3.34 8.63
CA ASN A 64 -2.33 -2.40 9.07
C ASN A 64 -0.92 -3.04 9.21
N PRO A 65 -0.09 -2.96 8.17
CA PRO A 65 -0.42 -2.56 6.80
C PRO A 65 -0.92 -3.74 5.94
N ILE A 66 -1.82 -3.48 5.00
CA ILE A 66 -2.18 -4.44 3.94
C ILE A 66 -1.09 -4.56 2.87
N PHE A 67 -0.24 -3.54 2.74
CA PHE A 67 0.89 -3.54 1.82
C PHE A 67 2.04 -2.73 2.39
N SER A 68 3.27 -3.22 2.20
CA SER A 68 4.47 -2.47 2.54
C SER A 68 5.63 -2.79 1.60
N ALA A 69 6.42 -1.79 1.25
CA ALA A 69 7.61 -1.97 0.43
C ALA A 69 8.72 -1.01 0.84
N LYS A 70 9.98 -1.44 0.73
CA LYS A 70 11.17 -0.64 1.00
C LYS A 70 12.18 -0.72 -0.14
N SER A 71 12.55 0.43 -0.69
CA SER A 71 13.71 0.55 -1.59
C SER A 71 14.99 0.54 -0.76
N THR A 72 15.84 -0.46 -1.01
CA THR A 72 17.17 -0.57 -0.38
C THR A 72 18.14 0.49 -0.90
N LYS A 73 17.98 0.94 -2.14
CA LYS A 73 18.86 1.93 -2.77
C LYS A 73 18.54 3.36 -2.37
N LYS A 74 17.26 3.72 -2.30
CA LYS A 74 16.79 5.09 -2.04
C LYS A 74 16.37 5.33 -0.59
N ASN A 75 16.38 4.27 0.24
CA ASN A 75 15.86 4.30 1.61
C ASN A 75 14.44 4.90 1.69
N LYS A 76 13.57 4.55 0.73
CA LYS A 76 12.17 4.96 0.70
C LYS A 76 11.28 3.81 1.12
N ILE A 77 10.35 4.08 2.03
CA ILE A 77 9.36 3.13 2.52
C ILE A 77 7.98 3.58 2.06
N ILE A 78 7.11 2.62 1.72
CA ILE A 78 5.69 2.82 1.45
C ILE A 78 4.94 1.84 2.34
N ARG A 79 3.89 2.30 3.02
CA ARG A 79 2.89 1.42 3.62
C ARG A 79 1.49 1.89 3.29
N ILE A 80 0.60 0.93 3.05
CA ILE A 80 -0.83 1.16 2.84
C ILE A 80 -1.56 0.50 4.00
N ILE A 81 -2.39 1.29 4.68
CA ILE A 81 -3.36 0.85 5.67
C ILE A 81 -4.71 0.91 4.98
N GLN A 82 -5.37 -0.24 4.86
CA GLN A 82 -6.68 -0.30 4.22
C GLN A 82 -7.77 -0.34 5.29
N GLU A 83 -8.70 0.60 5.22
CA GLU A 83 -9.90 0.60 6.03
C GLU A 83 -11.02 -0.16 5.31
N SER A 84 -12.00 -0.67 6.07
CA SER A 84 -13.20 -1.29 5.50
C SER A 84 -13.91 -0.32 4.55
N SER A 85 -14.35 -0.82 3.39
CA SER A 85 -15.16 -0.06 2.43
C SER A 85 -16.57 0.26 2.92
N GLU A 86 -16.99 -0.29 4.06
CA GLU A 86 -18.22 0.13 4.74
C GLU A 86 -18.07 1.53 5.36
N ASN A 87 -16.84 1.96 5.62
CA ASN A 87 -16.55 3.34 6.00
C ASN A 87 -16.64 4.23 4.75
N ALA A 88 -17.02 5.50 4.93
CA ALA A 88 -17.08 6.48 3.85
C ALA A 88 -15.79 6.53 3.01
N ASP A 89 -15.88 7.03 1.76
CA ASP A 89 -14.73 7.21 0.87
C ASP A 89 -13.56 7.92 1.60
N LEU A 90 -12.51 7.15 1.92
CA LEU A 90 -11.36 7.62 2.67
C LEU A 90 -10.12 7.53 1.80
N LEU A 91 -9.39 8.64 1.72
CA LEU A 91 -8.04 8.68 1.20
C LEU A 91 -7.26 9.77 1.92
N SER A 92 -6.26 9.37 2.69
CA SER A 92 -5.33 10.26 3.37
C SER A 92 -3.90 9.74 3.19
N TYR A 93 -2.93 10.66 3.17
CA TYR A 93 -1.52 10.28 3.16
C TYR A 93 -0.68 11.32 3.87
N TRP A 94 0.46 10.89 4.39
CA TRP A 94 1.47 11.77 4.98
C TRP A 94 2.85 11.12 4.92
N MET A 95 3.88 11.94 5.09
CA MET A 95 5.25 11.46 5.19
C MET A 95 5.68 11.36 6.65
N ASN A 96 6.17 10.19 7.05
CA ASN A 96 6.62 9.88 8.39
C ASN A 96 8.14 9.62 8.42
N SER A 97 8.72 9.66 9.63
CA SER A 97 10.10 9.30 9.88
C SER A 97 10.19 8.03 10.71
N THR A 98 10.97 7.04 10.25
CA THR A 98 11.03 5.73 10.91
C THR A 98 12.13 5.58 11.96
N MET A 99 13.18 6.43 11.96
CA MET A 99 14.33 6.27 12.87
C MET A 99 14.81 7.57 13.50
N ASP A 100 14.78 8.68 12.75
CA ASP A 100 15.30 9.96 13.21
C ASP A 100 14.43 11.05 12.59
N ASN A 101 13.75 11.89 13.38
CA ASN A 101 12.89 13.04 12.97
C ASN A 101 13.48 14.01 11.92
N ARG A 102 14.67 13.75 11.41
CA ARG A 102 15.43 14.46 10.37
C ARG A 102 15.15 13.97 8.96
N SER A 103 14.70 12.72 8.74
CA SER A 103 14.39 12.23 7.39
C SER A 103 12.99 11.63 7.32
N LYS A 104 12.11 12.25 6.53
CA LYS A 104 10.80 11.70 6.21
C LYS A 104 10.98 10.67 5.09
N ASN A 105 11.24 9.43 5.48
CA ASN A 105 11.61 8.34 4.57
C ASN A 105 10.49 7.31 4.36
N GLU A 106 9.33 7.52 4.99
CA GLU A 106 8.17 6.66 4.86
C GLU A 106 6.96 7.44 4.34
N LEU A 107 6.33 6.93 3.30
CA LEU A 107 5.00 7.32 2.87
C LEU A 107 3.96 6.41 3.52
N VAL A 108 3.01 7.00 4.24
CA VAL A 108 1.85 6.31 4.79
C VAL A 108 0.62 6.71 3.99
N ILE A 109 -0.12 5.73 3.49
CA ILE A 109 -1.40 5.92 2.82
C ILE A 109 -2.47 5.19 3.63
N VAL A 110 -3.56 5.87 3.96
CA VAL A 110 -4.76 5.27 4.56
C VAL A 110 -5.90 5.41 3.55
N CYS A 111 -6.55 4.31 3.20
CA CYS A 111 -7.58 4.35 2.15
C CYS A 111 -8.69 3.31 2.32
N THR A 112 -9.86 3.60 1.74
CA THR A 112 -10.83 2.57 1.31
C THR A 112 -10.58 2.17 -0.15
N LEU A 113 -10.78 0.90 -0.47
CA LEU A 113 -10.50 0.34 -1.79
C LEU A 113 -11.66 0.55 -2.76
N HIS A 114 -11.65 1.68 -3.47
CA HIS A 114 -12.56 1.98 -4.57
C HIS A 114 -11.78 2.49 -5.79
N ASN A 115 -12.37 2.37 -6.99
CA ASN A 115 -11.72 2.76 -8.26
C ASN A 115 -11.18 4.20 -8.26
N ASN A 116 -11.93 5.15 -7.69
CA ASN A 116 -11.52 6.55 -7.62
C ASN A 116 -10.29 6.77 -6.71
N ASN A 117 -10.21 6.03 -5.60
CA ASN A 117 -9.06 6.10 -4.70
C ASN A 117 -7.85 5.41 -5.30
N LEU A 118 -8.05 4.30 -6.01
CA LEU A 118 -6.97 3.51 -6.59
C LEU A 118 -6.11 4.34 -7.55
N GLU A 119 -6.70 5.13 -8.46
CA GLU A 119 -5.93 5.97 -9.39
C GLU A 119 -5.12 7.05 -8.64
N LYS A 120 -5.73 7.70 -7.63
CA LYS A 120 -5.02 8.68 -6.80
C LYS A 120 -3.87 8.04 -6.02
N ILE A 121 -4.07 6.84 -5.48
CA ILE A 121 -3.04 6.09 -4.74
C ILE A 121 -1.85 5.78 -5.64
N LYS A 122 -2.10 5.35 -6.89
CA LYS A 122 -1.05 5.11 -7.89
C LYS A 122 -0.24 6.39 -8.16
N GLU A 123 -0.90 7.51 -8.34
CA GLU A 123 -0.25 8.82 -8.54
C GLU A 123 0.60 9.24 -7.35
N ILE A 124 0.10 9.06 -6.13
CA ILE A 124 0.82 9.35 -4.88
C ILE A 124 2.08 8.47 -4.78
N ILE A 125 1.95 7.15 -5.00
CA ILE A 125 3.06 6.20 -4.97
C ILE A 125 4.15 6.60 -5.98
N ILE A 126 3.78 6.86 -7.23
CA ILE A 126 4.77 7.23 -8.26
C ILE A 126 5.43 8.57 -7.95
N SER A 127 4.65 9.57 -7.50
CA SER A 127 5.19 10.86 -7.09
C SER A 127 6.18 10.71 -5.94
N TRP A 128 5.89 9.84 -4.97
CA TRP A 128 6.80 9.53 -3.87
C TRP A 128 8.09 8.88 -4.36
N ILE A 129 8.01 7.86 -5.22
CA ILE A 129 9.18 7.15 -5.75
C ILE A 129 10.08 8.10 -6.53
N LYS A 130 9.49 8.97 -7.36
CA LYS A 130 10.19 9.99 -8.16
C LYS A 130 10.72 11.16 -7.32
N GLY A 131 10.19 11.37 -6.11
CA GLY A 131 10.63 12.45 -5.21
C GLY A 131 9.91 13.79 -5.45
N ASN A 132 8.75 13.76 -6.11
CA ASN A 132 7.95 14.94 -6.47
C ASN A 132 6.70 15.08 -5.59
N LEU A 133 6.47 14.16 -4.65
CA LEU A 133 5.31 14.22 -3.76
C LEU A 133 5.44 15.40 -2.80
N LYS A 134 4.35 16.16 -2.64
CA LYS A 134 4.26 17.24 -1.65
C LYS A 134 3.62 16.69 -0.37
N ASP A 135 4.07 17.20 0.77
CA ASP A 135 3.42 16.89 2.05
C ASP A 135 2.08 17.64 2.13
N THR A 136 1.04 16.98 2.64
CA THR A 136 -0.34 17.51 2.73
C THR A 136 -0.72 18.00 4.13
N LYS A 137 0.28 18.27 4.97
CA LYS A 137 0.08 18.84 6.31
C LYS A 137 -0.78 20.10 6.32
#